data_AF-A0A839QJH6-F1
#
_entry.id   AF-A0A839QJH6-F1
#
_cell.length_a   1.000
_cell.length_b   1.000
_cell.length_c   1.000
_cell.angle_alpha   90.00
_cell.angle_beta   90.00
_cell.angle_gamma   90.00
#
_symmetry.space_group_name_H-M   'P 1'
#
loop_
_entity.id
_entity.type
_entity.pdbx_description
1 polymer ?
#
loop_
_entity_poly.entity_id
_entity_poly.type
_entity_poly.pdbx_seq_one_letter_code
_entity_poly.pdbx_strand_id
1 'polypeptide(L)'
;MGTDIGVGVEPSDEDFIRRMLVQGFAVQEETMIFDGVLVRRQGAAISPGGEPIHPGRQRILFQLVPEPKTVKNRAHLDVRLAVDGAIYLHTGSQGPHSWFTMADPEGNEFCIG
;
A
#
# COMPACT_ATOMS: atom_id res chain seq x y z
N MET A 1 -19.53 -22.71 0.75
CA MET A 1 -18.06 -22.68 0.66
C MET A 1 -17.69 -21.61 -0.33
N GLY A 2 -17.30 -20.42 0.15
CA GLY A 2 -16.90 -19.32 -0.72
C GLY A 2 -15.55 -19.65 -1.37
N THR A 3 -15.44 -19.39 -2.66
CA THR A 3 -14.19 -19.46 -3.40
C THR A 3 -13.23 -18.43 -2.81
N ASP A 4 -12.25 -18.89 -2.05
CA ASP A 4 -11.08 -18.09 -1.72
C ASP A 4 -10.42 -17.68 -3.04
N ILE A 5 -10.30 -16.37 -3.23
CA ILE A 5 -9.71 -15.76 -4.43
C ILE A 5 -8.18 -15.87 -4.43
N GLY A 6 -7.60 -16.61 -3.47
CA GLY A 6 -6.16 -16.87 -3.37
C GLY A 6 -5.36 -15.63 -3.01
N VAL A 7 -6.01 -14.59 -2.49
CA VAL A 7 -5.40 -13.38 -1.95
C VAL A 7 -5.86 -13.19 -0.51
N GLY A 8 -4.91 -12.86 0.36
CA GLY A 8 -5.15 -12.61 1.77
C GLY A 8 -4.62 -11.23 2.16
N VAL A 9 -5.13 -10.71 3.28
CA VAL A 9 -4.53 -9.53 3.92
C VAL A 9 -3.16 -9.92 4.42
N GLU A 10 -2.18 -9.08 4.14
CA GLU A 10 -0.82 -9.26 4.62
C GLU A 10 -0.79 -9.16 6.16
N PRO A 11 -0.15 -10.11 6.87
CA PRO A 11 -0.04 -10.06 8.32
C PRO A 11 0.68 -8.79 8.77
N SER A 12 0.22 -8.17 9.86
CA SER A 12 0.89 -7.00 10.42
C SER A 12 2.19 -7.39 11.13
N ASP A 13 3.27 -6.66 10.86
CA ASP A 13 4.52 -6.75 11.62
C ASP A 13 4.50 -5.72 12.77
N GLU A 14 3.98 -6.14 13.92
CA GLU A 14 3.86 -5.27 15.10
C GLU A 14 5.22 -4.75 15.59
N ASP A 15 6.25 -5.58 15.55
CA ASP A 15 7.59 -5.21 16.01
C ASP A 15 8.18 -4.13 15.09
N PHE A 16 7.97 -4.23 13.78
CA PHE A 16 8.35 -3.19 12.85
C PHE A 16 7.59 -1.88 13.11
N ILE A 17 6.28 -1.93 13.32
CA ILE A 17 5.49 -0.72 13.63
C ILE A 17 6.00 -0.06 14.92
N ARG A 18 6.25 -0.86 15.97
CA ARG A 18 6.81 -0.36 17.24
C ARG A 18 8.18 0.27 17.04
N ARG A 19 9.06 -0.33 16.22
CA ARG A 19 10.36 0.28 15.87
C ARG A 19 10.20 1.61 15.17
N MET A 20 9.27 1.73 14.22
CA MET A 20 9.01 2.99 13.50
C MET A 20 8.52 4.10 14.43
N LEU A 21 7.70 3.77 15.42
CA LEU A 21 7.26 4.71 16.46
C LEU A 21 8.44 5.16 17.34
N VAL A 22 9.27 4.22 17.79
CA VAL A 22 10.45 4.53 18.64
C VAL A 22 11.46 5.40 17.90
N GLN A 23 11.67 5.15 16.61
CA GLN A 23 12.61 5.91 15.78
C GLN A 23 12.05 7.27 15.31
N GLY A 24 10.79 7.58 15.60
CA GLY A 24 10.14 8.83 15.18
C GLY A 24 9.78 8.88 13.69
N PHE A 25 9.81 7.75 12.99
CA PHE A 25 9.36 7.64 11.60
C PHE A 25 7.84 7.49 11.47
N ALA A 26 7.14 7.34 12.59
CA ALA A 26 5.69 7.26 12.69
C ALA A 26 5.22 7.85 14.03
N VAL A 27 3.97 8.28 14.09
CA VAL A 27 3.32 8.70 15.35
C VAL A 27 2.21 7.74 15.76
N GLN A 28 1.83 7.74 17.05
CA GLN A 28 0.84 6.81 17.60
C GLN A 28 -0.51 6.92 16.89
N GLU A 29 -0.89 8.13 16.48
CA GLU A 29 -2.12 8.46 15.76
C GLU A 29 -2.19 7.80 14.37
N GLU A 30 -1.05 7.41 13.81
CA GLU A 30 -0.95 6.67 12.55
C GLU A 30 -1.10 5.16 12.72
N THR A 31 -1.37 4.70 13.95
CA THR A 31 -1.58 3.29 14.29
C THR A 31 -2.91 3.07 14.98
N MET A 32 -3.36 1.82 14.99
CA MET A 32 -4.53 1.40 15.75
C MET A 32 -4.45 -0.08 16.09
N ILE A 33 -5.25 -0.52 17.06
CA ILE A 33 -5.49 -1.94 17.30
C ILE A 33 -6.69 -2.36 16.46
N PHE A 34 -6.51 -3.37 15.62
CA PHE A 34 -7.56 -4.01 14.85
C PHE A 34 -7.52 -5.51 15.12
N ASP A 35 -8.62 -6.08 15.60
CA ASP A 35 -8.70 -7.49 16.03
C ASP A 35 -7.56 -7.94 16.96
N GLY A 36 -7.16 -7.06 17.88
CA GLY A 36 -6.10 -7.33 18.87
C GLY A 36 -4.67 -7.13 18.35
N VAL A 37 -4.50 -6.81 17.06
CA VAL A 37 -3.19 -6.62 16.41
C VAL A 37 -2.91 -5.14 16.17
N LEU A 38 -1.68 -4.71 16.43
CA LEU A 38 -1.23 -3.36 16.07
C LEU A 38 -1.06 -3.24 14.55
N VAL A 39 -1.79 -2.31 13.93
CA VAL A 39 -1.77 -2.06 12.48
C VAL A 39 -1.54 -0.59 12.15
N ARG A 40 -1.16 -0.32 10.90
CA ARG A 40 -1.14 1.05 10.35
C ARG A 40 -2.58 1.52 10.12
N ARG A 41 -2.91 2.71 10.60
CA ARG A 41 -4.24 3.32 10.42
C ARG A 41 -4.51 3.70 8.96
N GLN A 42 -3.47 4.09 8.23
CA GLN A 42 -3.59 4.67 6.90
C GLN A 42 -3.71 3.64 5.77
N GLY A 43 -3.48 2.35 6.01
CA GLY A 43 -3.59 1.36 4.93
C GLY A 43 -3.25 -0.07 5.31
N ALA A 44 -3.63 -0.99 4.43
CA ALA A 44 -3.36 -2.42 4.54
C ALA A 44 -3.08 -3.01 3.16
N ALA A 45 -2.14 -3.95 3.09
CA ALA A 45 -1.80 -4.64 1.85
C ALA A 45 -2.53 -5.98 1.73
N ILE A 46 -2.80 -6.39 0.50
CA ILE A 46 -3.14 -7.78 0.16
C ILE A 46 -2.04 -8.38 -0.71
N SER A 47 -1.81 -9.68 -0.53
CA SER A 47 -0.86 -10.46 -1.33
C SER A 47 -1.45 -11.83 -1.66
N PRO A 48 -0.97 -12.52 -2.70
CA PRO A 48 -1.36 -13.91 -2.92
C PRO A 48 -1.14 -14.73 -1.64
N GLY A 49 -2.14 -15.52 -1.22
CA GLY A 49 -2.08 -16.35 -0.02
C GLY A 49 -2.01 -15.63 1.34
N GLY A 50 -1.91 -14.29 1.40
CA GLY A 50 -1.76 -13.58 2.68
C GLY A 50 -0.43 -13.88 3.38
N GLU A 51 0.61 -14.20 2.62
CA GLU A 51 1.93 -14.53 3.14
C GLU A 51 2.75 -13.25 3.45
N PRO A 52 3.76 -13.33 4.33
CA PRO A 52 4.65 -12.21 4.67
C PRO A 52 5.35 -11.54 3.48
N ILE A 53 5.88 -10.33 3.70
CA ILE A 53 6.65 -9.58 2.69
C ILE A 53 7.98 -10.30 2.40
N HIS A 54 8.27 -10.48 1.11
CA HIS A 54 9.60 -10.78 0.60
C HIS A 54 9.88 -10.06 -0.72
N PRO A 55 11.17 -9.79 -1.03
CA PRO A 55 11.55 -9.11 -2.26
C PRO A 55 10.97 -9.81 -3.50
N GLY A 56 10.38 -9.02 -4.40
CA GLY A 56 9.80 -9.51 -5.67
C GLY A 56 8.37 -10.03 -5.59
N ARG A 57 7.72 -10.04 -4.42
CA ARG A 57 6.28 -10.38 -4.32
C ARG A 57 5.42 -9.20 -4.77
N GLN A 58 4.46 -9.48 -5.67
CA GLN A 58 3.43 -8.51 -6.03
C GLN A 58 2.44 -8.34 -4.88
N ARG A 59 2.13 -7.08 -4.55
CA ARG A 59 1.15 -6.71 -3.53
C ARG A 59 0.32 -5.53 -3.99
N ILE A 60 -0.89 -5.42 -3.46
CA ILE A 60 -1.76 -4.26 -3.65
C ILE A 60 -1.94 -3.60 -2.29
N LEU A 61 -1.51 -2.34 -2.17
CA LEU A 61 -1.70 -1.55 -0.96
C LEU A 61 -2.98 -0.71 -1.08
N PHE A 62 -3.91 -0.91 -0.17
CA PHE A 62 -5.07 -0.04 -0.01
C PHE A 62 -4.72 1.07 0.98
N GLN A 63 -4.82 2.33 0.52
CA GLN A 63 -4.56 3.51 1.33
C GLN A 63 -5.86 4.25 1.61
N LEU A 64 -5.98 4.75 2.83
CA LEU A 64 -7.08 5.59 3.26
C LEU A 64 -6.89 6.99 2.70
N VAL A 65 -7.93 7.50 2.04
CA VAL A 65 -8.01 8.90 1.60
C VAL A 65 -9.13 9.61 2.38
N PRO A 66 -9.09 10.94 2.54
CA PRO A 66 -10.12 11.69 3.27
C PRO A 66 -11.51 11.58 2.67
N GLU A 67 -11.60 11.38 1.36
CA GLU A 67 -12.87 11.37 0.63
C GLU A 67 -13.64 10.07 0.88
N PRO A 68 -14.92 10.16 1.28
CA PRO A 68 -15.73 8.98 1.51
C PRO A 68 -16.08 8.29 0.19
N LYS A 69 -16.14 6.95 0.24
CA LYS A 69 -16.60 6.16 -0.91
C LYS A 69 -18.12 6.27 -1.08
N THR A 70 -18.58 6.64 -2.27
CA THR A 70 -20.02 6.81 -2.58
C THR A 70 -20.65 5.70 -3.42
N VAL A 71 -19.84 4.80 -3.99
CA VAL A 71 -20.29 3.67 -4.84
C VAL A 71 -19.40 2.44 -4.63
N LYS A 72 -19.81 1.25 -5.11
CA LYS A 72 -19.00 0.02 -5.01
C LYS A 72 -17.58 0.20 -5.57
N ASN A 73 -16.58 -0.43 -4.93
CA ASN A 73 -15.24 -0.57 -5.49
C ASN A 73 -15.29 -1.48 -6.74
N ARG A 74 -14.77 -0.99 -7.87
CA ARG A 74 -14.55 -1.75 -9.10
C ARG A 74 -13.12 -1.46 -9.52
N ALA A 75 -12.30 -2.50 -9.63
CA ALA A 75 -10.93 -2.40 -10.10
C ALA A 75 -10.71 -3.48 -11.16
N HIS A 76 -10.03 -3.10 -12.24
CA HIS A 76 -9.48 -4.01 -13.23
C HIS A 76 -8.01 -3.68 -13.36
N LEU A 77 -7.13 -4.66 -13.12
CA LEU A 77 -5.69 -4.44 -13.10
C LEU A 77 -5.02 -5.40 -14.08
N ASP A 78 -4.55 -4.86 -15.20
CA ASP A 78 -3.67 -5.54 -16.15
C ASP A 78 -2.34 -4.78 -16.18
N VAL A 79 -1.21 -5.45 -15.94
CA VAL A 79 0.09 -4.76 -15.79
C VAL A 79 1.10 -5.22 -16.84
N ARG A 80 1.63 -4.26 -17.62
CA ARG A 80 2.83 -4.40 -18.47
C ARG A 80 3.58 -3.06 -18.50
N LEU A 81 4.84 -3.06 -18.08
CA LEU A 81 5.62 -1.82 -17.90
C LEU A 81 6.52 -1.56 -19.11
N ALA A 82 6.25 -0.46 -19.82
CA ALA A 82 7.22 0.29 -20.62
C ALA A 82 7.13 1.75 -20.15
N VAL A 83 8.20 2.25 -19.52
CA VAL A 83 8.28 3.61 -18.92
C VAL A 83 8.57 4.70 -19.96
N ASP A 84 8.55 4.36 -21.26
CA ASP A 84 8.83 5.32 -22.32
C ASP A 84 7.75 6.39 -22.37
N GLY A 85 8.18 7.65 -22.20
CA GLY A 85 7.31 8.82 -22.24
C GLY A 85 6.64 9.20 -20.91
N ALA A 86 6.90 8.48 -19.82
CA ALA A 86 6.41 8.90 -18.51
C ALA A 86 7.15 10.15 -18.01
N ILE A 87 6.41 11.10 -17.44
CA ILE A 87 6.96 12.34 -16.88
C ILE A 87 7.00 12.27 -15.35
N TYR A 88 8.07 12.79 -14.76
CA TYR A 88 8.15 12.99 -13.31
C TYR A 88 7.17 14.08 -12.87
N LEU A 89 6.39 13.79 -11.82
CA LEU A 89 5.48 14.76 -11.21
C LEU A 89 6.04 15.29 -9.88
N HIS A 90 6.27 14.39 -8.91
CA HIS A 90 6.81 14.77 -7.60
C HIS A 90 7.44 13.58 -6.86
N THR A 91 8.12 13.87 -5.76
CA THR A 91 8.64 12.86 -4.83
C THR A 91 7.76 12.82 -3.59
N GLY A 92 7.30 11.64 -3.22
CA GLY A 92 6.60 11.39 -1.96
C GLY A 92 7.47 10.62 -0.99
N SER A 93 7.19 10.76 0.31
CA SER A 93 7.83 9.98 1.35
C SER A 93 6.90 9.73 2.54
N GLN A 94 7.12 8.61 3.21
CA GLN A 94 6.44 8.23 4.45
C GLN A 94 7.39 7.38 5.29
N GLY A 95 7.79 7.89 6.46
CA GLY A 95 8.79 7.24 7.30
C GLY A 95 10.08 6.98 6.51
N PRO A 96 10.61 5.74 6.49
CA PRO A 96 11.82 5.39 5.73
C PRO A 96 11.56 5.14 4.24
N HIS A 97 10.31 5.23 3.76
CA HIS A 97 9.94 4.94 2.38
C HIS A 97 9.85 6.22 1.56
N SER A 98 10.33 6.17 0.32
CA SER A 98 10.21 7.26 -0.65
C SER A 98 9.84 6.70 -2.02
N TRP A 99 9.10 7.47 -2.81
CA TRP A 99 8.71 7.09 -4.16
C TRP A 99 8.69 8.32 -5.08
N PHE A 100 8.77 8.07 -6.38
CA PHE A 100 8.47 9.06 -7.40
C PHE A 100 7.07 8.83 -7.93
N THR A 101 6.26 9.87 -7.96
CA THR A 101 5.00 9.86 -8.70
C THR A 101 5.27 10.34 -10.12
N MET A 102 4.80 9.56 -11.09
CA MET A 102 4.95 9.81 -12.51
C MET A 102 3.58 9.81 -13.19
N ALA A 103 3.46 10.49 -14.32
CA ALA A 103 2.32 10.36 -15.22
C ALA A 103 2.75 9.72 -16.53
N ASP A 104 1.98 8.76 -17.03
CA ASP A 104 2.16 8.23 -18.38
C ASP A 104 1.69 9.25 -19.45
N PRO A 105 1.92 9.00 -20.76
CA PRO A 105 1.46 9.90 -21.82
C PRO A 105 -0.06 10.14 -21.88
N GLU A 106 -0.87 9.28 -21.27
CA GLU A 106 -2.33 9.41 -21.19
C GLU A 106 -2.77 10.22 -19.95
N GLY A 107 -1.83 10.54 -19.05
CA GLY A 107 -2.06 11.28 -17.82
C GLY A 107 -2.41 10.41 -16.61
N ASN A 108 -2.25 9.08 -16.69
CA ASN A 108 -2.46 8.21 -15.54
C ASN A 108 -1.29 8.33 -14.57
N GLU A 109 -1.59 8.58 -13.29
CA GLU A 109 -0.58 8.72 -12.24
C GLU A 109 -0.24 7.37 -11.58
N PHE A 110 1.05 7.13 -11.36
CA PHE A 110 1.55 5.96 -10.66
C PHE A 110 2.81 6.28 -9.85
N CYS A 111 3.04 5.51 -8.77
CA CYS A 111 4.22 5.66 -7.91
C CYS A 111 5.23 4.54 -8.17
N ILE A 112 6.52 4.87 -8.21
CA ILE A 112 7.64 3.92 -8.28
C ILE A 112 8.56 4.16 -7.08
N GLY A 113 8.85 3.11 -6.30
CA GLY A 113 9.72 3.15 -5.13
C GLY A 113 10.17 1.77 -4.69
#